data_AF-A0A348HFP6-F1
#
_entry.id   AF-A0A348HFP6-F1
#
_cell.length_a   1.000
_cell.length_b   1.000
_cell.length_c   1.000
_cell.angle_alpha   90.00
_cell.angle_beta   90.00
_cell.angle_gamma   90.00
#
_symmetry.space_group_name_H-M   'P 1'
#
loop_
_entity.id
_entity.type
_entity.pdbx_description
1 polymer ?
#
loop_
_entity_poly.entity_id
_entity_poly.type
_entity_poly.pdbx_seq_one_letter_code
_entity_poly.pdbx_strand_id
1 'polypeptide(L)'
;MLTADEQDRLFELLGATMEVMGQEYTPAALLLMVSDLSAYPLNETQHALARCRSEIKGRLTLASIVERIPSANAHLPAAEAWALALSCLHRALMPTRRTRQ
;
A
#
# COMPACT_ATOMS: atom_id res chain seq x y z
N MET A 1 -11.85 -8.58 9.60
CA MET A 1 -12.64 -9.37 8.64
C MET A 1 -13.76 -8.49 8.14
N LEU A 2 -13.79 -8.22 6.83
CA LEU A 2 -14.82 -7.39 6.21
C LEU A 2 -16.16 -8.12 6.14
N THR A 3 -17.24 -7.41 6.45
CA THR A 3 -18.61 -7.85 6.18
C THR A 3 -18.90 -7.84 4.67
N ALA A 4 -19.96 -8.52 4.23
CA ALA A 4 -20.33 -8.59 2.81
C ALA A 4 -20.56 -7.18 2.22
N ASP A 5 -21.28 -6.31 2.94
CA ASP A 5 -21.53 -4.93 2.53
C ASP A 5 -20.23 -4.11 2.36
N GLU A 6 -19.22 -4.38 3.21
CA GLU A 6 -17.93 -3.71 3.11
C GLU A 6 -17.09 -4.23 1.94
N GLN A 7 -17.24 -5.51 1.56
CA GLN A 7 -16.58 -6.10 0.39
C GLN A 7 -17.15 -5.52 -0.90
N ASP A 8 -18.48 -5.37 -0.99
CA ASP A 8 -19.14 -4.73 -2.14
C ASP A 8 -18.67 -3.27 -2.27
N ARG A 9 -18.62 -2.55 -1.15
CA ARG A 9 -18.12 -1.17 -1.14
C ARG A 9 -16.65 -1.08 -1.54
N LEU A 10 -15.82 -2.04 -1.14
CA LEU A 10 -14.42 -2.10 -1.52
C LEU A 10 -14.25 -2.40 -3.02
N PHE A 11 -15.11 -3.26 -3.58
CA PHE A 11 -15.15 -3.55 -5.01
C PHE A 11 -15.41 -2.28 -5.84
N GLU A 12 -16.45 -1.51 -5.48
CA GLU A 12 -16.76 -0.24 -6.13
C GLU A 12 -15.60 0.76 -6.04
N LEU A 13 -14.98 0.86 -4.86
CA LEU A 13 -13.86 1.77 -4.60
C LEU A 13 -12.61 1.41 -5.42
N LEU A 14 -12.32 0.11 -5.55
CA LEU A 14 -11.21 -0.39 -6.37
C LEU A 14 -11.47 -0.09 -7.85
N GLY A 15 -12.66 -0.39 -8.35
CA GLY A 15 -13.06 -0.09 -9.73
C GLY A 15 -12.89 1.40 -10.04
N ALA A 16 -13.46 2.27 -9.20
CA ALA A 16 -13.33 3.72 -9.36
C ALA A 16 -11.87 4.20 -9.28
N THR A 17 -11.07 3.61 -8.38
CA THR A 17 -9.64 3.99 -8.25
C THR A 17 -8.84 3.58 -9.48
N MET A 18 -9.12 2.41 -10.06
CA MET A 18 -8.47 1.94 -11.28
C MET A 18 -8.86 2.79 -12.49
N GLU A 19 -10.14 3.13 -12.60
CA GLU A 19 -10.63 4.03 -13.65
C GLU A 19 -9.97 5.42 -13.58
N VAL A 20 -9.86 6.00 -12.38
CA VAL A 20 -9.17 7.29 -12.16
C VAL A 20 -7.69 7.21 -12.56
N MET A 21 -7.05 6.05 -12.41
CA MET A 21 -5.65 5.85 -12.81
C MET A 21 -5.49 5.38 -14.25
N GLY A 22 -6.57 5.28 -15.03
CA GLY A 22 -6.55 4.85 -16.43
C GLY A 22 -6.11 3.39 -16.61
N GLN A 23 -6.39 2.54 -15.62
CA GLN A 23 -6.09 1.11 -15.65
C GLN A 23 -7.40 0.34 -15.91
N GLU A 24 -7.39 -0.55 -16.91
CA GLU A 24 -8.52 -1.45 -17.15
C GLU A 24 -8.29 -2.79 -16.44
N TYR A 25 -9.23 -3.15 -15.56
CA TYR A 25 -9.24 -4.43 -14.87
C TYR A 25 -10.55 -5.16 -15.17
N THR A 26 -10.46 -6.48 -15.28
CA THR A 26 -11.66 -7.30 -15.39
C THR A 26 -12.35 -7.39 -14.02
N PRO A 27 -13.69 -7.48 -13.97
CA PRO A 27 -14.42 -7.68 -12.72
C PRO A 27 -13.92 -8.89 -11.92
N ALA A 28 -13.50 -9.95 -12.61
CA ALA A 28 -12.91 -11.13 -11.98
C ALA A 28 -11.60 -10.81 -11.24
N ALA A 29 -10.74 -9.96 -11.81
CA ALA A 29 -9.51 -9.54 -11.15
C ALA A 29 -9.78 -8.67 -9.91
N LEU A 30 -10.78 -7.78 -10.00
CA LEU A 30 -11.22 -6.97 -8.86
C LEU A 30 -11.74 -7.84 -7.69
N LEU A 31 -12.54 -8.87 -7.98
CA LEU A 31 -13.03 -9.80 -6.96
C LEU A 31 -11.89 -10.53 -6.23
N LEU A 32 -10.86 -10.96 -6.97
CA LEU A 32 -9.67 -11.56 -6.36
C LEU A 32 -8.96 -10.57 -5.42
N MET A 33 -8.80 -9.32 -5.84
CA MET A 33 -8.19 -8.28 -5.00
C MET A 33 -9.03 -7.98 -3.75
N VAL A 34 -10.36 -7.97 -3.84
CA VAL A 34 -11.26 -7.81 -2.69
C VAL A 34 -11.12 -8.99 -1.73
N SER A 35 -11.07 -10.21 -2.25
CA SER A 35 -10.85 -11.42 -1.44
C SER A 35 -9.52 -11.34 -0.68
N ASP A 36 -8.44 -10.92 -1.34
CA ASP A 36 -7.12 -10.77 -0.71
C ASP A 36 -7.12 -9.65 0.35
N LEU A 37 -7.88 -8.58 0.13
CA LEU A 37 -7.97 -7.44 1.04
C LEU A 37 -8.98 -7.66 2.18
N SER A 38 -9.79 -8.72 2.15
CA SER A 38 -10.80 -9.04 3.16
C SER A 38 -10.24 -9.28 4.57
N ALA A 39 -8.94 -9.59 4.65
CA ALA A 39 -8.19 -9.74 5.89
C ALA A 39 -7.98 -8.39 6.63
N TYR A 40 -8.00 -7.27 5.91
CA TYR A 40 -7.71 -5.94 6.44
C TYR A 40 -8.99 -5.13 6.72
N PRO A 41 -8.97 -4.18 7.66
CA PRO A 41 -10.13 -3.35 7.96
C PRO A 41 -10.39 -2.32 6.83
N LEU A 42 -11.67 -2.06 6.52
CA LEU A 42 -12.08 -1.21 5.39
C LEU A 42 -11.46 0.19 5.45
N ASN A 43 -11.39 0.78 6.64
CA ASN A 43 -10.86 2.12 6.86
C ASN A 43 -9.40 2.24 6.40
N GLU A 44 -8.57 1.23 6.71
CA GLU A 44 -7.17 1.23 6.31
C GLU A 44 -7.01 1.00 4.82
N THR A 45 -7.79 0.09 4.24
CA THR A 45 -7.77 -0.16 2.80
C THR A 45 -8.20 1.09 2.01
N GLN A 46 -9.20 1.84 2.50
CA GLN A 46 -9.61 3.11 1.90
C GLN A 46 -8.50 4.17 1.97
N HIS A 47 -7.83 4.29 3.12
CA HIS A 47 -6.69 5.19 3.28
C HIS A 47 -5.52 4.81 2.37
N ALA A 48 -5.21 3.51 2.24
CA ALA A 48 -4.19 3.01 1.34
C ALA A 48 -4.52 3.34 -0.12
N LEU A 49 -5.76 3.12 -0.56
CA LEU A 49 -6.22 3.48 -1.90
C LEU A 49 -6.14 5.00 -2.17
N ALA A 50 -6.48 5.84 -1.18
CA ALA A 50 -6.34 7.28 -1.30
C ALA A 50 -4.88 7.71 -1.51
N ARG A 51 -3.94 7.08 -0.80
CA ARG A 51 -2.50 7.30 -1.00
C ARG A 51 -1.99 6.75 -2.33
N CYS A 52 -2.49 5.61 -2.78
CA CYS A 52 -2.16 5.09 -4.11
C CYS A 52 -2.48 6.11 -5.20
N ARG A 53 -3.64 6.78 -5.14
CA ARG A 53 -4.02 7.82 -6.12
C ARG A 53 -3.11 9.04 -6.12
N SER A 54 -2.52 9.41 -4.99
CA SER A 54 -1.64 10.59 -4.90
C SER A 54 -0.16 10.27 -5.17
N GLU A 55 0.30 9.08 -4.78
CA GLU A 55 1.71 8.72 -4.80
C GLU A 55 2.10 7.85 -6.02
N ILE A 56 1.18 7.06 -6.57
CA ILE A 56 1.48 6.14 -7.67
C ILE A 56 1.13 6.78 -9.01
N LYS A 57 2.15 7.06 -9.82
CA LYS A 57 2.02 7.54 -11.22
C LYS A 57 2.23 6.41 -12.23
N GLY A 58 1.63 5.25 -11.98
CA GLY A 58 1.90 4.03 -12.73
C GLY A 58 0.86 2.92 -12.48
N ARG A 59 1.27 1.66 -12.61
CA ARG A 59 0.37 0.51 -12.41
C ARG A 59 0.02 0.31 -10.94
N LEU A 60 -1.27 0.19 -10.64
CA LEU A 60 -1.73 -0.27 -9.33
C LEU A 60 -1.41 -1.76 -9.24
N THR A 61 -0.62 -2.18 -8.27
CA THR A 61 -0.44 -3.61 -7.97
C THR A 61 -0.97 -3.91 -6.58
N LEU A 62 -1.40 -5.16 -6.34
CA LEU A 62 -1.83 -5.59 -5.01
C LEU A 62 -0.75 -5.30 -3.96
N ALA A 63 0.52 -5.58 -4.29
CA ALA A 63 1.66 -5.28 -3.44
C ALA A 63 1.72 -3.80 -3.05
N SER A 64 1.53 -2.88 -4.01
CA SER A 64 1.53 -1.44 -3.73
C SER A 64 0.40 -0.98 -2.81
N ILE A 65 -0.74 -1.68 -2.82
CA ILE A 65 -1.87 -1.41 -1.91
C ILE A 65 -1.51 -1.92 -0.51
N VAL A 66 -1.07 -3.19 -0.41
CA VAL A 66 -0.74 -3.85 0.87
C VAL A 66 0.40 -3.13 1.60
N GLU A 67 1.45 -2.70 0.89
CA GLU A 67 2.56 -1.92 1.46
C GLU A 67 2.12 -0.62 2.15
N ARG A 68 0.94 -0.10 1.82
CA ARG A 68 0.38 1.14 2.36
C ARG A 68 -0.64 0.92 3.47
N ILE A 69 -1.00 -0.33 3.77
CA ILE A 69 -1.91 -0.68 4.84
C ILE A 69 -1.12 -0.78 6.16
N PRO A 70 -1.42 0.06 7.18
CA PRO A 70 -0.72 0.03 8.47
C PRO A 70 -0.75 -1.34 9.15
N SER A 71 -1.88 -2.04 9.13
CA SER A 71 -2.05 -3.38 9.68
C SER A 71 -1.21 -4.45 8.97
N ALA A 72 -0.90 -4.28 7.69
CA ALA A 72 0.02 -5.18 6.98
C ALA A 72 1.45 -5.05 7.49
N ASN A 73 1.85 -3.83 7.85
CA ASN A 73 3.18 -3.53 8.41
C ASN A 73 3.27 -3.77 9.94
N ALA A 74 2.15 -4.01 10.61
CA ALA A 74 2.11 -4.34 12.04
C ALA A 74 2.77 -5.70 12.37
N HIS A 75 3.11 -6.49 11.34
CA HIS A 75 3.83 -7.76 11.50
C HIS A 75 5.35 -7.64 11.68
N LEU A 76 5.95 -6.44 11.61
CA LEU A 76 7.37 -6.31 11.96
C LEU A 76 7.53 -6.38 13.49
N PRO A 77 8.16 -7.42 14.06
CA PRO A 77 8.44 -7.46 15.49
C PRO A 77 9.26 -6.22 15.87
N ALA A 78 9.05 -5.67 17.06
CA ALA A 78 9.60 -4.38 17.49
C ALA A 78 11.11 -4.19 17.20
N ALA A 79 11.90 -5.28 17.19
CA ALA A 79 13.32 -5.27 16.83
C ALA A 79 13.61 -4.79 15.39
N GLU A 80 12.75 -5.07 14.42
CA GLU A 80 12.94 -4.69 13.02
C GLU A 80 12.50 -3.25 12.74
N ALA A 81 11.51 -2.74 13.48
CA ALA A 81 11.11 -1.32 13.42
C ALA A 81 12.26 -0.39 13.87
N TRP A 82 13.02 -0.80 14.89
CA TRP A 82 14.26 -0.09 15.28
C TRP A 82 15.35 -0.20 14.22
N ALA A 83 15.51 -1.35 13.56
CA ALA A 83 16.51 -1.53 12.50
C ALA A 83 16.23 -0.63 11.28
N LEU A 84 14.96 -0.40 10.95
CA LEU A 84 14.54 0.49 9.86
C LEU A 84 14.75 1.97 10.22
N ALA A 85 14.47 2.35 11.48
CA ALA A 85 14.79 3.69 12.00
C ALA A 85 16.31 3.95 12.02
N LEU A 86 17.12 2.95 12.41
CA LEU A 86 18.58 3.07 12.50
C LEU A 86 19.24 3.12 11.11
N SER A 87 18.73 2.37 10.13
CA SER A 87 19.23 2.38 8.75
C SER A 87 18.94 3.70 8.03
N CYS A 88 17.80 4.34 8.30
CA CYS A 88 17.53 5.72 7.86
C CYS A 88 18.50 6.73 8.47
N LEU A 89 18.83 6.59 9.76
CA LEU A 89 19.78 7.47 10.44
C LEU A 89 21.22 7.30 9.91
N HIS A 90 21.64 6.07 9.61
CA HIS A 90 22.99 5.77 9.11
C HIS A 90 23.26 6.43 7.75
N ARG A 91 22.27 6.44 6.83
CA ARG A 91 22.45 7.09 5.52
C ARG A 91 22.59 8.61 5.61
N ALA A 92 22.04 9.24 6.65
CA ALA A 92 22.13 10.68 6.88
C ALA A 92 23.51 11.14 7.42
N LEU A 93 24.31 10.22 7.98
CA LEU A 93 25.59 10.54 8.63
C LEU A 93 26.82 10.20 7.77
N MET A 94 26.65 9.70 6.55
CA MET A 94 27.78 9.50 5.61
C MET A 94 28.25 10.85 5.08
N PRO A 95 29.43 11.36 5.48
CA PRO A 95 29.96 12.58 4.90
C PRO A 95 30.28 12.29 3.43
N THR A 96 29.73 13.11 2.52
CA THR A 96 30.14 13.11 1.12
C THR A 96 31.64 13.34 1.08
N ARG A 97 32.44 12.29 0.88
CA ARG A 97 33.87 12.44 0.60
C ARG A 97 33.98 13.15 -0.73
N ARG A 98 34.11 14.48 -0.65
CA ARG A 98 34.40 15.36 -1.77
C ARG A 98 35.78 14.96 -2.29
N THR A 99 35.82 14.11 -3.30
CA THR A 99 37.03 13.76 -4.03
C THR A 99 37.52 15.02 -4.72
N ARG A 100 38.48 15.70 -4.09
CA ARG A 100 39.41 16.61 -4.78
C ARG A 100 40.68 15.81 -5.06
N GLN A 101 40.86 15.40 -6.31
CA GLN A 101 42.14 15.41 -6.99
C GLN A 101 41.89 15.88 -8.41
#